data_AF-A0A4Y9LKU4-F1
#
_entry.id   AF-A0A4Y9LKU4-F1
#
_cell.length_a   1.000
_cell.length_b   1.000
_cell.length_c   1.000
_cell.angle_alpha   90.00
_cell.angle_beta   90.00
_cell.angle_gamma   90.00
#
_symmetry.space_group_name_H-M   'P 1'
#
loop_
_entity.id
_entity.type
_entity.pdbx_description
1 polymer ?
#
loop_
_entity_poly.entity_id
_entity_poly.type
_entity_poly.pdbx_seq_one_letter_code
_entity_poly.pdbx_strand_id
1 'polypeptide(L)'
;MASKQVRDSSVKRGDIKDTVRLAVWARAAGCCVMCSTTLLGSRSYLHSVLVGELAHNVGATATEGSPRGLAEDIVDRESEENLLLLCHACHRLIDNEDHAPYFTTDRLRALKKKHEDRVRVAATSGGMRRTAALRVGGLVRGATALASQRQTADALLTDGYLGLVDSRWRGDFLCTIAGDPSRSSYWRAAQEEIDDTLGLVEQSVASGEVEHLSIFAIAPIPLLVYLGSRLDDKTDTRLYQKHRDGDQGWRWDATAPIHDFSTSATIGATPTSEVVLAASLTAEVQKSNLPDALQGLPYFEIRPEADRFGPSLFSHPDTLRNFADRWRTLLAEVEKTCPGATKWHLVAAAPLTPAIEMGRAFMRGAQPPTEVYERHNGTYTPVVQVNT
;
A
#
# COMPACT_ATOMS: atom_id res chain seq x y z
N MET A 1 -17.62 -65.59 31.93
CA MET A 1 -17.08 -64.21 32.07
C MET A 1 -16.24 -63.94 30.83
N ALA A 2 -16.76 -63.15 29.90
CA ALA A 2 -16.08 -62.84 28.64
C ALA A 2 -15.04 -61.73 28.86
N SER A 3 -13.78 -62.04 28.52
CA SER A 3 -12.66 -61.10 28.54
C SER A 3 -12.91 -59.99 27.52
N LYS A 4 -13.10 -58.75 28.01
CA LYS A 4 -13.14 -57.54 27.18
C LYS A 4 -11.79 -57.40 26.46
N GLN A 5 -11.81 -57.50 25.14
CA GLN A 5 -10.72 -57.00 24.29
C GLN A 5 -10.55 -55.51 24.54
N VAL A 6 -9.47 -55.15 25.22
CA VAL A 6 -8.99 -53.78 25.30
C VAL A 6 -8.52 -53.39 23.89
N ARG A 7 -9.17 -52.39 23.29
CA ARG A 7 -8.73 -51.81 22.03
C ARG A 7 -7.39 -51.11 22.27
N ASP A 8 -6.37 -51.58 21.58
CA ASP A 8 -5.08 -50.92 21.47
C ASP A 8 -5.27 -49.58 20.75
N SER A 9 -5.12 -48.47 21.48
CA SER A 9 -5.35 -47.10 20.99
C SER A 9 -4.07 -46.43 20.49
N SER A 10 -3.08 -47.19 19.99
CA SER A 10 -1.94 -46.59 19.31
C SER A 10 -2.40 -46.01 17.96
N VAL A 11 -2.84 -44.75 17.94
CA VAL A 11 -3.04 -43.98 16.70
C VAL A 11 -1.65 -43.78 16.10
N LYS A 12 -1.24 -44.68 15.21
CA LYS A 12 0.00 -44.53 14.44
C LYS A 12 -0.15 -43.35 13.49
N ARG A 13 0.90 -42.53 13.38
CA ARG A 13 1.03 -41.50 12.33
C ARG A 13 0.72 -42.14 10.97
N GLY A 14 -0.22 -41.56 10.23
CA GLY A 14 -0.56 -42.03 8.90
C GLY A 14 0.57 -41.74 7.93
N ASP A 15 0.71 -42.55 6.88
CA ASP A 15 1.60 -42.22 5.78
C ASP A 15 0.89 -41.20 4.87
N ILE A 16 1.53 -40.05 4.62
CA ILE A 16 0.95 -39.01 3.75
C ILE A 16 1.09 -39.48 2.30
N LYS A 17 -0.05 -39.72 1.64
CA LYS A 17 -0.08 -40.14 0.24
C LYS A 17 0.70 -39.15 -0.63
N ASP A 18 1.46 -39.67 -1.60
CA ASP A 18 2.25 -38.84 -2.52
C ASP A 18 1.40 -37.82 -3.28
N THR A 19 0.15 -38.13 -3.61
CA THR A 19 -0.78 -37.19 -4.26
C THR A 19 -1.06 -35.97 -3.38
N VAL A 20 -1.29 -36.20 -2.07
CA VAL A 20 -1.51 -35.12 -1.09
C VAL A 20 -0.24 -34.31 -0.91
N ARG A 21 0.92 -34.98 -0.77
CA ARG A 21 2.22 -34.32 -0.67
C ARG A 21 2.47 -33.41 -1.87
N LEU A 22 2.27 -33.91 -3.09
CA LEU A 22 2.43 -33.11 -4.31
C LEU A 22 1.46 -31.93 -4.37
N ALA A 23 0.20 -32.12 -3.99
CA ALA A 23 -0.79 -31.05 -3.98
C ALA A 23 -0.42 -29.92 -3.02
N VAL A 24 -0.01 -30.24 -1.78
CA VAL A 24 0.44 -29.25 -0.79
C VAL A 24 1.68 -28.50 -1.28
N TRP A 25 2.65 -29.22 -1.87
CA TRP A 25 3.85 -28.60 -2.46
C TRP A 25 3.51 -27.67 -3.63
N ALA A 26 2.61 -28.08 -4.52
CA ALA A 26 2.19 -27.28 -5.67
C ALA A 26 1.42 -26.02 -5.25
N ARG A 27 0.46 -26.13 -4.32
CA ARG A 27 -0.29 -25.00 -3.77
C ARG A 27 0.59 -23.99 -3.03
N ALA A 28 1.68 -24.46 -2.42
CA ALA A 28 2.65 -23.61 -1.76
C ALA A 28 3.75 -23.06 -2.69
N ALA A 29 3.75 -23.44 -3.97
CA ALA A 29 4.79 -23.13 -4.95
C ALA A 29 6.22 -23.55 -4.50
N GLY A 30 6.32 -24.60 -3.70
CA GLY A 30 7.60 -25.02 -3.10
C GLY A 30 8.21 -24.01 -2.14
N CYS A 31 7.42 -23.08 -1.58
CA CYS A 31 7.88 -22.08 -0.61
C CYS A 31 7.25 -22.31 0.76
N CYS A 32 7.96 -21.94 1.82
CA CYS A 32 7.44 -21.98 3.19
C CYS A 32 6.21 -21.06 3.33
N VAL A 33 5.12 -21.58 3.87
CA VAL A 33 3.86 -20.84 4.10
C VAL A 33 4.05 -19.61 5.01
N MET A 34 4.99 -19.68 5.97
CA MET A 34 5.20 -18.60 6.94
C MET A 34 6.20 -17.53 6.45
N CYS A 35 7.38 -17.96 6.00
CA CYS A 35 8.48 -17.05 5.66
C CYS A 35 8.70 -16.86 4.16
N SER A 36 7.98 -17.61 3.32
CA SER A 36 8.10 -17.57 1.85
C SER A 36 9.49 -17.94 1.29
N THR A 37 10.39 -18.49 2.11
CA THR A 37 11.67 -19.05 1.65
C THR A 37 11.44 -20.25 0.74
N THR A 38 12.20 -20.34 -0.36
CA THR A 38 12.18 -21.52 -1.25
C THR A 38 12.64 -22.78 -0.51
N LEU A 39 11.91 -23.87 -0.71
CA LEU A 39 12.16 -25.19 -0.11
C LEU A 39 12.64 -26.21 -1.15
N LEU A 40 12.82 -25.74 -2.40
CA LEU A 40 13.64 -26.40 -3.39
C LEU A 40 15.08 -25.94 -3.15
N GLY A 41 15.89 -26.81 -2.54
CA GLY A 41 17.28 -26.49 -2.23
C GLY A 41 18.13 -26.31 -3.50
N SER A 42 19.39 -25.91 -3.31
CA SER A 42 20.37 -25.84 -4.41
C SER A 42 20.46 -27.20 -5.12
N ARG A 43 20.46 -27.18 -6.45
CA ARG A 43 20.69 -28.38 -7.27
C ARG A 43 22.08 -28.93 -6.92
N SER A 44 22.14 -30.04 -6.20
CA SER A 44 23.36 -30.86 -6.19
C SER A 44 23.55 -31.40 -7.62
N TYR A 45 24.78 -31.70 -8.03
CA TYR A 45 25.13 -32.08 -9.42
C TYR A 45 24.24 -33.18 -10.05
N LEU A 46 23.46 -33.93 -9.25
CA LEU A 46 22.61 -35.02 -9.69
C LEU A 46 21.10 -34.79 -9.45
N HIS A 47 20.66 -34.23 -8.31
CA HIS A 47 19.22 -34.07 -7.98
C HIS A 47 18.92 -32.83 -7.11
N SER A 48 17.68 -32.32 -7.21
CA SER A 48 17.12 -31.33 -6.28
C SER A 48 16.76 -32.00 -4.95
N VAL A 49 17.16 -31.38 -3.84
CA VAL A 49 16.79 -31.86 -2.49
C VAL A 49 15.58 -31.06 -2.00
N LEU A 50 14.53 -31.78 -1.63
CA LEU A 50 13.37 -31.20 -0.94
C LEU A 50 13.77 -30.95 0.53
N VAL A 51 13.82 -29.68 0.94
CA VAL A 51 14.15 -29.29 2.33
C VAL A 51 12.92 -28.83 3.12
N GLY A 52 11.73 -28.98 2.52
CA GLY A 52 10.45 -28.63 3.12
C GLY A 52 9.83 -29.77 3.92
N GLU A 53 9.14 -29.41 5.00
CA GLU A 53 8.44 -30.33 5.89
C GLU A 53 6.92 -30.09 5.81
N LEU A 54 6.15 -31.17 5.88
CA LEU A 54 4.69 -31.10 6.00
C LEU A 54 4.32 -31.07 7.47
N ALA A 55 3.80 -29.93 7.92
CA ALA A 55 3.31 -29.73 9.27
C ALA A 55 1.79 -29.85 9.31
N HIS A 56 1.25 -30.22 10.46
CA HIS A 56 -0.19 -30.35 10.66
C HIS A 56 -0.78 -29.12 11.34
N ASN A 57 -1.95 -28.65 10.86
CA ASN A 57 -2.76 -27.66 11.56
C ASN A 57 -3.28 -28.25 12.89
N VAL A 58 -3.93 -29.41 12.80
CA VAL A 58 -4.34 -30.27 13.91
C VAL A 58 -3.38 -31.46 13.96
N GLY A 59 -2.63 -31.64 15.05
CA GLY A 59 -1.50 -32.58 15.13
C GLY A 59 -1.79 -33.99 14.63
N ALA A 60 -0.77 -34.68 14.13
CA ALA A 60 -0.89 -35.98 13.45
C ALA A 60 -1.61 -37.07 14.27
N THR A 61 -1.52 -36.99 15.60
CA THR A 61 -2.20 -37.90 16.53
C THR A 61 -3.11 -37.14 17.48
N ALA A 62 -4.21 -37.78 17.89
CA ALA A 62 -5.15 -37.25 18.88
C ALA A 62 -4.66 -37.53 20.32
N THR A 63 -3.53 -36.92 20.70
CA THR A 63 -2.86 -37.15 22.00
C THR A 63 -2.33 -35.83 22.57
N GLU A 64 -2.14 -35.75 23.90
CA GLU A 64 -1.58 -34.55 24.56
C GLU A 64 -0.18 -34.18 24.06
N GLY A 65 0.67 -35.17 23.75
CA GLY A 65 2.02 -34.94 23.21
C GLY A 65 2.09 -34.55 21.72
N SER A 66 0.94 -34.31 21.08
CA SER A 66 0.84 -33.91 19.68
C SER A 66 0.33 -32.46 19.64
N PRO A 67 1.11 -31.50 19.11
CA PRO A 67 0.71 -30.11 19.05
C PRO A 67 -0.68 -29.94 18.43
N ARG A 68 -1.63 -29.40 19.21
CA ARG A 68 -3.04 -29.21 18.81
C ARG A 68 -3.78 -30.51 18.45
N GLY A 69 -3.25 -31.68 18.81
CA GLY A 69 -3.83 -32.99 18.47
C GLY A 69 -5.24 -33.20 19.03
N LEU A 70 -5.53 -32.61 20.20
CA LEU A 70 -6.82 -32.66 20.90
C LEU A 70 -7.71 -31.43 20.67
N ALA A 71 -7.28 -30.47 19.85
CA ALA A 71 -8.03 -29.24 19.62
C ALA A 71 -9.33 -29.49 18.82
N GLU A 72 -9.30 -30.47 17.92
CA GLU A 72 -10.41 -30.84 17.06
C GLU A 72 -10.32 -32.34 16.73
N ASP A 73 -11.47 -32.99 16.60
CA ASP A 73 -11.54 -34.35 16.08
C ASP A 73 -11.80 -34.30 14.57
N ILE A 74 -10.78 -34.62 13.79
CA ILE A 74 -10.84 -34.63 12.32
C ILE A 74 -10.65 -36.05 11.79
N VAL A 75 -11.44 -36.38 10.77
CA VAL A 75 -11.51 -37.73 10.19
C VAL A 75 -10.22 -38.11 9.47
N ASP A 76 -9.67 -37.19 8.68
CA ASP A 76 -8.43 -37.38 7.94
C ASP A 76 -7.38 -36.36 8.39
N ARG A 77 -6.44 -36.82 9.23
CA ARG A 77 -5.33 -35.99 9.71
C ARG A 77 -4.25 -35.79 8.66
N GLU A 78 -4.21 -36.61 7.61
CA GLU A 78 -3.24 -36.50 6.52
C GLU A 78 -3.84 -35.81 5.29
N SER A 79 -4.96 -35.11 5.43
CA SER A 79 -5.63 -34.39 4.34
C SER A 79 -4.87 -33.12 3.91
N GLU A 80 -5.07 -32.69 2.66
CA GLU A 80 -4.46 -31.45 2.13
C GLU A 80 -4.83 -30.21 2.96
N GLU A 81 -6.04 -30.19 3.50
CA GLU A 81 -6.58 -29.10 4.33
C GLU A 81 -5.90 -29.04 5.70
N ASN A 82 -5.49 -30.19 6.24
CA ASN A 82 -4.79 -30.27 7.52
C ASN A 82 -3.28 -30.05 7.41
N LEU A 83 -2.72 -30.02 6.20
CA LEU A 83 -1.27 -29.91 5.99
C LEU A 83 -0.84 -28.54 5.47
N LEU A 84 0.29 -28.04 5.96
CA LEU A 84 0.95 -26.84 5.46
C LEU A 84 2.45 -27.10 5.25
N LEU A 85 3.02 -26.48 4.20
CA LEU A 85 4.44 -26.65 3.86
C LEU A 85 5.30 -25.62 4.58
N LEU A 86 6.28 -26.06 5.36
CA LEU A 86 7.16 -25.19 6.15
C LEU A 86 8.64 -25.52 5.95
N CYS A 87 9.51 -24.54 6.19
CA CYS A 87 10.92 -24.83 6.46
C CYS A 87 11.07 -25.40 7.88
N HIS A 88 12.15 -26.12 8.12
CA HIS A 88 12.46 -26.69 9.44
C HIS A 88 12.39 -25.67 10.59
N ALA A 89 12.92 -24.46 10.38
CA ALA A 89 12.91 -23.41 11.40
C ALA A 89 11.48 -22.95 11.77
N CYS A 90 10.61 -22.75 10.77
CA CYS A 90 9.22 -22.37 11.01
C CYS A 90 8.40 -23.52 11.58
N HIS A 91 8.65 -24.76 11.16
CA HIS A 91 7.96 -25.93 11.71
C HIS A 91 8.27 -26.12 13.20
N ARG A 92 9.55 -26.06 13.57
CA ARG A 92 9.97 -26.11 14.98
C ARG A 92 9.38 -24.96 15.81
N LEU A 93 9.21 -23.78 15.21
CA LEU A 93 8.62 -22.62 15.88
C LEU A 93 7.16 -22.86 16.26
N ILE A 94 6.36 -23.47 15.38
CA ILE A 94 4.91 -23.67 15.60
C ILE A 94 4.58 -24.87 16.49
N ASP A 95 5.49 -25.84 16.55
CA ASP A 95 5.34 -27.05 17.38
C ASP A 95 5.93 -26.89 18.78
N ASN A 96 6.57 -25.75 19.08
CA ASN A 96 6.96 -25.41 20.44
C ASN A 96 5.72 -25.18 21.32
N GLU A 97 5.63 -25.90 22.43
CA GLU A 97 4.56 -25.81 23.43
C GLU A 97 4.34 -24.37 23.93
N ASP A 98 5.42 -23.61 24.15
CA ASP A 98 5.36 -22.21 24.60
C ASP A 98 4.63 -21.31 23.59
N HIS A 99 4.65 -21.67 22.30
CA HIS A 99 4.02 -20.91 21.24
C HIS A 99 2.65 -21.46 20.83
N ALA A 100 2.24 -22.62 21.35
CA ALA A 100 0.96 -23.25 21.01
C ALA A 100 -0.26 -22.35 21.25
N PRO A 101 -0.33 -21.51 22.31
CA PRO A 101 -1.43 -20.56 22.48
C PRO A 101 -1.51 -19.50 21.37
N TYR A 102 -0.38 -19.17 20.74
CA TYR A 102 -0.32 -18.21 19.65
C TYR A 102 -0.63 -18.86 18.29
N PHE A 103 -0.08 -20.05 18.03
CA PHE A 103 -0.28 -20.80 16.80
C PHE A 103 -1.45 -21.77 16.94
N THR A 104 -2.67 -21.25 17.04
CA THR A 104 -3.90 -22.06 17.03
C THR A 104 -4.17 -22.68 15.66
N THR A 105 -5.04 -23.70 15.62
CA THR A 105 -5.49 -24.35 14.37
C THR A 105 -6.04 -23.34 13.36
N ASP A 106 -6.88 -22.41 13.81
CA ASP A 106 -7.45 -21.35 12.97
C ASP A 106 -6.40 -20.41 12.41
N ARG A 107 -5.40 -20.06 13.23
CA ARG A 107 -4.30 -19.21 12.78
C ARG A 107 -3.46 -19.90 11.70
N LEU A 108 -3.13 -21.18 11.88
CA LEU A 108 -2.37 -21.95 10.90
C LEU A 108 -3.15 -22.12 9.59
N ARG A 109 -4.46 -22.39 9.66
CA ARG A 109 -5.38 -22.40 8.51
C ARG A 109 -5.39 -21.05 7.79
N ALA A 110 -5.46 -19.95 8.53
CA ALA A 110 -5.42 -18.61 7.96
C ALA A 110 -4.08 -18.30 7.26
N LEU A 111 -2.96 -18.70 7.85
CA LEU A 111 -1.62 -18.57 7.24
C LEU A 111 -1.51 -19.37 5.94
N LYS A 112 -1.94 -20.64 5.96
CA LYS A 112 -2.00 -21.52 4.77
C LYS A 112 -2.85 -20.88 3.69
N LYS A 113 -4.10 -20.53 3.99
CA LYS A 113 -5.02 -19.93 3.04
C LYS A 113 -4.44 -18.65 2.42
N LYS A 114 -3.89 -17.76 3.24
CA LYS A 114 -3.26 -16.51 2.78
C LYS A 114 -2.08 -16.76 1.83
N HIS A 115 -1.25 -17.78 2.10
CA HIS A 115 -0.14 -18.13 1.22
C HIS A 115 -0.62 -18.75 -0.09
N GLU A 116 -1.52 -19.73 -0.03
CA GLU A 116 -2.03 -20.43 -1.22
C GLU A 116 -2.84 -19.52 -2.14
N ASP A 117 -3.65 -18.62 -1.57
CA ASP A 117 -4.36 -17.61 -2.37
C ASP A 117 -3.39 -16.69 -3.10
N ARG A 118 -2.27 -16.30 -2.46
CA ARG A 118 -1.21 -15.51 -3.09
C ARG A 118 -0.54 -16.25 -4.25
N VAL A 119 -0.19 -17.53 -4.04
CA VAL A 119 0.40 -18.39 -5.09
C VAL A 119 -0.57 -18.57 -6.25
N ARG A 120 -1.83 -18.87 -5.95
CA ARG A 120 -2.87 -19.04 -6.96
C ARG A 120 -3.03 -17.77 -7.79
N VAL A 121 -3.21 -16.62 -7.16
CA VAL A 121 -3.31 -15.33 -7.88
C VAL A 121 -2.07 -15.10 -8.73
N ALA A 122 -0.86 -15.33 -8.23
CA ALA A 122 0.34 -15.15 -9.03
C ALA A 122 0.44 -16.12 -10.22
N ALA A 123 0.03 -17.38 -10.05
CA ALA A 123 0.15 -18.42 -11.05
C ALA A 123 -0.98 -18.43 -12.10
N THR A 124 -2.19 -17.98 -11.74
CA THR A 124 -3.38 -18.12 -12.60
C THR A 124 -3.89 -16.81 -13.20
N SER A 125 -3.37 -15.64 -12.79
CA SER A 125 -3.88 -14.34 -13.24
C SER A 125 -3.52 -13.94 -14.68
N GLY A 126 -3.35 -14.91 -15.60
CA GLY A 126 -3.34 -14.65 -17.05
C GLY A 126 -2.25 -13.71 -17.57
N GLY A 127 -1.15 -13.53 -16.82
CA GLY A 127 -0.13 -12.51 -17.10
C GLY A 127 -0.41 -11.23 -16.34
N MET A 128 0.11 -11.15 -15.10
CA MET A 128 0.11 -9.92 -14.32
C MET A 128 0.76 -8.78 -15.11
N ARG A 129 0.19 -7.57 -15.02
CA ARG A 129 0.77 -6.39 -15.67
C ARG A 129 2.06 -6.01 -14.97
N ARG A 130 3.11 -5.76 -15.74
CA ARG A 130 4.38 -5.28 -15.18
C ARG A 130 4.22 -3.85 -14.68
N THR A 131 4.79 -3.56 -13.52
CA THR A 131 4.79 -2.21 -12.98
C THR A 131 6.13 -1.83 -12.38
N ALA A 132 6.49 -0.55 -12.51
CA ALA A 132 7.49 0.07 -11.64
C ALA A 132 6.80 0.50 -10.34
N ALA A 133 7.26 -0.05 -9.21
CA ALA A 133 6.86 0.41 -7.90
C ALA A 133 7.74 1.59 -7.48
N LEU A 134 7.15 2.77 -7.31
CA LEU A 134 7.81 3.92 -6.71
C LEU A 134 7.41 4.01 -5.24
N ARG A 135 8.39 3.85 -4.34
CA ARG A 135 8.21 4.01 -2.90
C ARG A 135 8.89 5.29 -2.44
N VAL A 136 8.11 6.23 -1.93
CA VAL A 136 8.61 7.48 -1.35
C VAL A 136 8.40 7.45 0.14
N GLY A 137 9.47 7.68 0.91
CA GLY A 137 9.40 7.73 2.37
C GLY A 137 10.05 9.00 2.91
N GLY A 138 9.32 9.70 3.76
CA GLY A 138 9.76 10.93 4.42
C GLY A 138 9.48 10.91 5.92
N LEU A 139 9.90 11.98 6.59
CA LEU A 139 9.72 12.13 8.03
C LEU A 139 8.25 12.41 8.35
N VAL A 140 7.65 11.58 9.20
CA VAL A 140 6.32 11.80 9.78
C VAL A 140 6.42 11.66 11.29
N ARG A 141 6.12 12.74 12.03
CA ARG A 141 6.13 12.77 13.50
C ARG A 141 7.44 12.24 14.12
N GLY A 142 8.58 12.58 13.52
CA GLY A 142 9.90 12.23 14.04
C GLY A 142 10.44 10.85 13.64
N ALA A 143 9.70 10.07 12.83
CA ALA A 143 10.18 8.82 12.27
C ALA A 143 9.99 8.78 10.75
N THR A 144 10.97 8.22 10.03
CA THR A 144 10.83 7.97 8.59
C THR A 144 9.78 6.88 8.38
N ALA A 145 8.74 7.20 7.62
CA ALA A 145 7.66 6.28 7.28
C ALA A 145 7.77 5.88 5.81
N LEU A 146 7.70 4.59 5.52
CA LEU A 146 7.88 4.04 4.18
C LEU A 146 7.11 2.72 4.03
N ALA A 147 6.60 2.43 2.83
CA ALA A 147 6.10 1.10 2.50
C ALA A 147 7.25 0.08 2.46
N SER A 148 7.14 -1.01 3.24
CA SER A 148 8.09 -2.13 3.12
C SER A 148 7.89 -2.88 1.80
N GLN A 149 8.95 -3.53 1.29
CA GLN A 149 8.86 -4.37 0.09
C GLN A 149 7.77 -5.43 0.20
N ARG A 150 7.58 -6.03 1.39
CA ARG A 150 6.52 -7.01 1.64
C ARG A 150 5.13 -6.41 1.48
N GLN A 151 4.89 -5.22 2.03
CA GLN A 151 3.60 -4.53 1.92
C GLN A 151 3.29 -4.10 0.50
N THR A 152 4.31 -3.60 -0.22
CA THR A 152 4.19 -3.25 -1.64
C THR A 152 3.87 -4.48 -2.48
N ALA A 153 4.62 -5.57 -2.34
CA ALA A 153 4.35 -6.81 -3.06
C ALA A 153 2.94 -7.37 -2.80
N ASP A 154 2.48 -7.34 -1.54
CA ASP A 154 1.12 -7.79 -1.17
C ASP A 154 0.02 -6.97 -1.87
N ALA A 155 0.18 -5.64 -1.93
CA ALA A 155 -0.76 -4.75 -2.61
C ALA A 155 -0.74 -4.93 -4.15
N LEU A 156 0.45 -5.02 -4.74
CA LEU A 156 0.61 -5.23 -6.18
C LEU A 156 -0.02 -6.55 -6.65
N LEU A 157 0.28 -7.65 -5.95
CA LEU A 157 -0.24 -8.98 -6.31
C LEU A 157 -1.76 -9.03 -6.20
N THR A 158 -2.33 -8.38 -5.19
CA THR A 158 -3.80 -8.30 -5.01
C THR A 158 -4.46 -7.60 -6.20
N ASP A 159 -3.81 -6.55 -6.73
CA ASP A 159 -4.32 -5.76 -7.86
C ASP A 159 -3.88 -6.31 -9.24
N GLY A 160 -3.25 -7.48 -9.30
CA GLY A 160 -2.83 -8.11 -10.56
C GLY A 160 -1.56 -7.51 -11.20
N TYR A 161 -0.73 -6.83 -10.40
CA TYR A 161 0.54 -6.27 -10.82
C TYR A 161 1.73 -7.10 -10.36
N LEU A 162 2.76 -7.16 -11.21
CA LEU A 162 4.06 -7.76 -10.91
C LEU A 162 5.13 -6.67 -10.99
N GLY A 163 5.81 -6.42 -9.87
CA GLY A 163 7.00 -5.55 -9.88
C GLY A 163 8.08 -6.13 -10.80
N LEU A 164 8.83 -5.30 -11.52
CA LEU A 164 9.92 -5.82 -12.37
C LEU A 164 11.03 -6.43 -11.51
N VAL A 165 11.31 -7.71 -11.75
CA VAL A 165 12.38 -8.45 -11.06
C VAL A 165 13.54 -8.82 -12.01
N ASP A 166 13.31 -8.86 -13.33
CA ASP A 166 14.24 -9.45 -14.31
C ASP A 166 14.72 -8.49 -15.42
N SER A 167 14.98 -7.21 -15.13
CA SER A 167 15.65 -6.31 -16.08
C SER A 167 16.91 -5.65 -15.51
N ARG A 168 17.58 -4.81 -16.32
CA ARG A 168 18.76 -4.02 -15.88
C ARG A 168 18.42 -3.10 -14.70
N TRP A 169 17.14 -2.79 -14.51
CA TRP A 169 16.61 -1.99 -13.43
C TRP A 169 15.78 -2.85 -12.47
N ARG A 170 15.96 -2.66 -11.16
CA ARG A 170 15.00 -3.20 -10.19
C ARG A 170 13.71 -2.38 -10.35
N GLY A 171 12.57 -3.02 -10.60
CA GLY A 171 11.26 -2.37 -10.65
C GLY A 171 10.75 -1.81 -9.31
N ASP A 172 11.65 -1.63 -8.35
CA ASP A 172 11.42 -1.08 -7.03
C ASP A 172 12.32 0.14 -6.88
N PHE A 173 11.75 1.31 -7.13
CA PHE A 173 12.41 2.60 -7.03
C PHE A 173 12.13 3.18 -5.65
N LEU A 174 13.20 3.44 -4.89
CA LEU A 174 13.11 3.94 -3.53
C LEU A 174 13.63 5.38 -3.46
N CYS A 175 12.76 6.32 -3.13
CA CYS A 175 13.08 7.71 -2.80
C CYS A 175 13.03 7.86 -1.27
N THR A 176 14.16 8.21 -0.64
CA THR A 176 14.23 8.41 0.80
C THR A 176 14.51 9.87 1.13
N ILE A 177 13.47 10.57 1.57
CA ILE A 177 13.54 11.98 1.95
C ILE A 177 14.03 12.07 3.39
N ALA A 178 15.26 12.57 3.56
CA ALA A 178 15.91 12.75 4.86
C ALA A 178 16.01 14.23 5.24
N GLY A 179 16.14 14.48 6.55
CA GLY A 179 16.36 15.83 7.10
C GLY A 179 15.21 16.35 7.95
N ASP A 180 15.22 17.65 8.19
CA ASP A 180 14.34 18.35 9.11
C ASP A 180 13.40 19.32 8.35
N PRO A 181 12.09 19.06 8.32
CA PRO A 181 11.10 19.91 7.64
C PRO A 181 11.03 21.36 8.12
N SER A 182 11.61 21.68 9.30
CA SER A 182 11.70 23.07 9.78
C SER A 182 12.70 23.92 8.99
N ARG A 183 13.60 23.30 8.21
CA ARG A 183 14.63 23.99 7.44
C ARG A 183 14.21 24.17 5.99
N SER A 184 14.43 25.36 5.42
CA SER A 184 14.14 25.62 4.00
C SER A 184 14.92 24.69 3.05
N SER A 185 16.16 24.33 3.40
CA SER A 185 17.00 23.41 2.61
C SER A 185 16.42 22.00 2.49
N TYR A 186 15.59 21.56 3.45
CA TYR A 186 14.95 20.25 3.41
C TYR A 186 14.02 20.12 2.20
N TRP A 187 13.20 21.14 1.93
CA TRP A 187 12.22 21.11 0.85
C TRP A 187 12.90 21.03 -0.51
N ARG A 188 13.94 21.84 -0.72
CA ARG A 188 14.72 21.80 -1.96
C ARG A 188 15.43 20.46 -2.17
N ALA A 189 16.11 19.94 -1.13
CA ALA A 189 16.80 18.65 -1.22
C ALA A 189 15.80 17.49 -1.48
N ALA A 190 14.61 17.57 -0.88
CA ALA A 190 13.55 16.59 -1.11
C ALA A 190 12.99 16.65 -2.54
N GLN A 191 12.86 17.84 -3.12
CA GLN A 191 12.47 18.00 -4.53
C GLN A 191 13.54 17.42 -5.47
N GLU A 192 14.82 17.69 -5.22
CA GLU A 192 15.95 17.13 -5.97
C GLU A 192 15.95 15.58 -5.92
N GLU A 193 15.77 14.99 -4.73
CA GLU A 193 15.71 13.52 -4.57
C GLU A 193 14.48 12.89 -5.27
N ILE A 194 13.34 13.58 -5.28
CA ILE A 194 12.14 13.15 -6.02
C ILE A 194 12.43 13.18 -7.53
N ASP A 195 13.00 14.28 -8.04
CA ASP A 195 13.34 14.42 -9.46
C ASP A 195 14.36 13.37 -9.90
N ASP A 196 15.42 13.15 -9.13
CA ASP A 196 16.44 12.15 -9.42
C ASP A 196 15.83 10.74 -9.48
N THR A 197 14.96 10.41 -8.52
CA THR A 197 14.28 9.10 -8.51
C THR A 197 13.33 8.94 -9.69
N LEU A 198 12.55 9.97 -10.02
CA LEU A 198 11.66 9.95 -11.17
C LEU A 198 12.42 9.85 -12.49
N GLY A 199 13.60 10.46 -12.60
CA GLY A 199 14.47 10.29 -13.77
C GLY A 199 14.89 8.84 -14.01
N LEU A 200 15.05 8.03 -12.95
CA LEU A 200 15.29 6.59 -13.07
C LEU A 200 14.04 5.83 -13.53
N VAL A 201 12.87 6.22 -13.03
CA VAL A 201 11.58 5.65 -13.46
C VAL A 201 11.33 5.94 -14.94
N GLU A 202 11.52 7.18 -15.37
CA GLU A 202 11.35 7.62 -16.76
C GLU A 202 12.29 6.87 -17.71
N GLN A 203 13.54 6.62 -17.32
CA GLN A 203 14.46 5.79 -18.11
C GLN A 203 13.95 4.36 -18.29
N SER A 204 13.33 3.78 -17.26
CA SER A 204 12.74 2.44 -17.34
C SER A 204 11.48 2.42 -18.21
N VAL A 205 10.62 3.44 -18.11
CA VAL A 205 9.45 3.61 -18.99
C VAL A 205 9.87 3.80 -20.46
N ALA A 206 10.85 4.67 -20.72
CA ALA A 206 11.34 4.95 -22.08
C ALA A 206 11.97 3.73 -22.76
N SER A 207 12.51 2.79 -21.99
CA SER A 207 13.03 1.51 -22.50
C SER A 207 11.94 0.49 -22.89
N GLY A 208 10.67 0.77 -22.57
CA GLY A 208 9.56 -0.16 -22.79
C GLY A 208 9.50 -1.31 -21.78
N GLU A 209 10.34 -1.29 -20.74
CA GLU A 209 10.32 -2.29 -19.67
C GLU A 209 9.09 -2.14 -18.74
N VAL A 210 8.59 -0.90 -18.61
CA VAL A 210 7.46 -0.54 -17.75
C VAL A 210 6.39 0.16 -18.58
N GLU A 211 5.14 -0.31 -18.44
CA GLU A 211 3.96 0.36 -19.02
C GLU A 211 2.99 0.88 -17.95
N HIS A 212 3.29 0.63 -16.66
CA HIS A 212 2.44 1.03 -15.53
C HIS A 212 3.27 1.41 -14.28
N LEU A 213 2.87 2.46 -13.57
CA LEU A 213 3.48 2.91 -12.32
C LEU A 213 2.57 2.60 -11.13
N SER A 214 3.17 2.13 -10.04
CA SER A 214 2.49 1.90 -8.76
C SER A 214 3.15 2.72 -7.67
N ILE A 215 2.44 3.69 -7.10
CA ILE A 215 3.03 4.70 -6.23
C ILE A 215 2.61 4.50 -4.79
N PHE A 216 3.60 4.37 -3.91
CA PHE A 216 3.46 4.21 -2.46
C PHE A 216 4.24 5.34 -1.79
N ALA A 217 3.60 6.45 -1.48
CA ALA A 217 4.29 7.63 -0.97
C ALA A 217 3.80 8.03 0.42
N ILE A 218 4.73 8.22 1.35
CA ILE A 218 4.50 8.88 2.64
C ILE A 218 5.48 10.04 2.77
N ALA A 219 4.98 11.26 2.69
CA ALA A 219 5.75 12.49 2.88
C ALA A 219 4.82 13.62 3.34
N PRO A 220 5.36 14.77 3.79
CA PRO A 220 4.57 15.99 3.99
C PRO A 220 3.75 16.38 2.75
N ILE A 221 2.60 16.99 2.95
CA ILE A 221 1.63 17.31 1.89
C ILE A 221 2.28 18.07 0.72
N PRO A 222 3.11 19.12 0.94
CA PRO A 222 3.73 19.85 -0.17
C PRO A 222 4.63 18.99 -1.06
N LEU A 223 5.32 18.01 -0.49
CA LEU A 223 6.18 17.09 -1.26
C LEU A 223 5.37 16.04 -2.02
N LEU A 224 4.21 15.64 -1.50
CA LEU A 224 3.28 14.77 -2.22
C LEU A 224 2.60 15.50 -3.39
N VAL A 225 2.22 16.76 -3.20
CA VAL A 225 1.76 17.63 -4.29
C VAL A 225 2.86 17.82 -5.33
N TYR A 226 4.11 18.06 -4.88
CA TYR A 226 5.25 18.15 -5.78
C TYR A 226 5.44 16.87 -6.59
N LEU A 227 5.53 15.72 -5.93
CA LEU A 227 5.59 14.41 -6.58
C LEU A 227 4.49 14.27 -7.64
N GLY A 228 3.25 14.54 -7.26
CA GLY A 228 2.11 14.53 -8.18
C GLY A 228 2.30 15.41 -9.40
N SER A 229 2.78 16.64 -9.19
CA SER A 229 3.02 17.59 -10.29
C SER A 229 4.13 17.15 -11.26
N ARG A 230 5.02 16.24 -10.82
CA ARG A 230 6.14 15.71 -11.62
C ARG A 230 5.76 14.46 -12.41
N LEU A 231 4.77 13.70 -11.95
CA LEU A 231 4.22 12.54 -12.68
C LEU A 231 3.58 12.99 -13.99
N ASP A 232 3.85 12.25 -15.06
CA ASP A 232 3.17 12.47 -16.35
C ASP A 232 1.80 11.77 -16.41
N ASP A 233 0.99 12.16 -17.40
CA ASP A 233 -0.29 11.53 -17.70
C ASP A 233 -0.20 10.46 -18.81
N LYS A 234 1.01 10.20 -19.33
CA LYS A 234 1.21 9.25 -20.43
C LYS A 234 1.35 7.82 -19.93
N THR A 235 1.90 7.66 -18.72
CA THR A 235 2.12 6.36 -18.10
C THR A 235 0.95 6.03 -17.18
N ASP A 236 0.29 4.89 -17.42
CA ASP A 236 -0.79 4.42 -16.57
C ASP A 236 -0.30 4.31 -15.12
N THR A 237 -0.92 5.06 -14.21
CA THR A 237 -0.39 5.26 -12.85
C THR A 237 -1.47 4.98 -11.81
N ARG A 238 -1.16 4.08 -10.88
CA ARG A 238 -2.01 3.73 -9.74
C ARG A 238 -1.38 4.21 -8.43
N LEU A 239 -2.17 4.97 -7.67
CA LEU A 239 -1.79 5.41 -6.34
C LEU A 239 -2.29 4.43 -5.28
N TYR A 240 -1.50 4.23 -4.23
CA TYR A 240 -1.84 3.37 -3.10
C TYR A 240 -1.93 4.20 -1.82
N GLN A 241 -3.00 4.00 -1.05
CA GLN A 241 -3.24 4.69 0.22
C GLN A 241 -2.83 3.80 1.39
N LYS A 242 -2.07 4.35 2.35
CA LYS A 242 -1.81 3.66 3.62
C LYS A 242 -3.07 3.74 4.49
N HIS A 243 -3.65 2.60 4.81
CA HIS A 243 -4.76 2.47 5.78
C HIS A 243 -4.18 2.27 7.18
N ARG A 244 -4.67 3.02 8.18
CA ARG A 244 -4.13 2.98 9.55
C ARG A 244 -4.69 1.80 10.36
N ASP A 245 -5.91 1.39 10.04
CA ASP A 245 -6.65 0.39 10.78
C ASP A 245 -6.64 -0.96 10.02
N GLY A 246 -6.58 -2.07 10.77
CA GLY A 246 -6.64 -3.43 10.23
C GLY A 246 -5.35 -3.93 9.54
N ASP A 247 -5.49 -5.05 8.82
CA ASP A 247 -4.40 -5.75 8.11
C ASP A 247 -4.33 -5.37 6.61
N GLN A 248 -5.12 -4.38 6.19
CA GLN A 248 -5.23 -3.90 4.81
C GLN A 248 -3.89 -3.33 4.31
N GLY A 249 -3.16 -2.65 5.19
CA GLY A 249 -1.83 -2.14 4.88
C GLY A 249 -1.89 -1.00 3.87
N TRP A 250 -1.70 -1.34 2.59
CA TRP A 250 -1.77 -0.44 1.43
C TRP A 250 -2.83 -0.88 0.41
N ARG A 251 -3.55 -1.98 0.68
CA ARG A 251 -4.59 -2.49 -0.19
C ARG A 251 -5.85 -1.66 -0.04
N TRP A 252 -6.41 -1.26 -1.17
CA TRP A 252 -7.72 -0.63 -1.26
C TRP A 252 -8.82 -1.58 -0.74
N ASP A 253 -9.85 -1.01 -0.10
CA ASP A 253 -11.02 -1.75 0.36
C ASP A 253 -12.19 -1.55 -0.61
N ALA A 254 -12.43 -2.53 -1.48
CA ALA A 254 -13.53 -2.52 -2.45
C ALA A 254 -14.93 -2.65 -1.80
N THR A 255 -15.02 -2.87 -0.49
CA THR A 255 -16.27 -2.94 0.26
C THR A 255 -16.56 -1.67 1.06
N ALA A 256 -15.59 -0.76 1.14
CA ALA A 256 -15.75 0.49 1.85
C ALA A 256 -16.75 1.43 1.14
N PRO A 257 -17.43 2.31 1.88
CA PRO A 257 -18.31 3.31 1.27
C PRO A 257 -17.58 4.23 0.29
N ILE A 258 -18.25 4.56 -0.80
CA ILE A 258 -17.79 5.57 -1.77
C ILE A 258 -18.30 6.93 -1.31
N HIS A 259 -17.43 7.95 -1.41
CA HIS A 259 -17.75 9.31 -0.98
C HIS A 259 -17.53 10.31 -2.11
N ASP A 260 -18.40 11.33 -2.13
CA ASP A 260 -18.35 12.45 -3.06
C ASP A 260 -17.92 13.75 -2.36
N PHE A 261 -17.63 14.76 -3.18
CA PHE A 261 -17.04 16.02 -2.76
C PHE A 261 -17.81 17.21 -3.34
N SER A 262 -18.01 18.21 -2.49
CA SER A 262 -18.58 19.50 -2.85
C SER A 262 -17.50 20.57 -2.90
N THR A 263 -17.74 21.60 -3.70
CA THR A 263 -16.88 22.78 -3.80
C THR A 263 -17.64 24.03 -3.36
N SER A 264 -16.90 24.99 -2.80
CA SER A 264 -17.42 26.30 -2.45
C SER A 264 -16.43 27.39 -2.82
N ALA A 265 -16.94 28.58 -3.10
CA ALA A 265 -16.12 29.73 -3.45
C ALA A 265 -16.54 30.94 -2.61
N THR A 266 -15.55 31.67 -2.08
CA THR A 266 -15.73 33.00 -1.49
C THR A 266 -14.93 33.97 -2.35
N ILE A 267 -15.62 34.83 -3.10
CA ILE A 267 -14.97 35.79 -4.00
C ILE A 267 -15.04 37.16 -3.34
N GLY A 268 -13.87 37.79 -3.15
CA GLY A 268 -13.79 39.17 -2.67
C GLY A 268 -14.33 40.17 -3.69
N ALA A 269 -14.76 41.35 -3.23
CA ALA A 269 -15.25 42.41 -4.12
C ALA A 269 -14.13 43.06 -4.96
N THR A 270 -12.88 42.92 -4.53
CA THR A 270 -11.72 43.52 -5.19
C THR A 270 -11.07 42.52 -6.13
N PRO A 271 -10.84 42.87 -7.42
CA PRO A 271 -10.08 42.03 -8.32
C PRO A 271 -8.66 41.80 -7.79
N THR A 272 -8.23 40.54 -7.73
CA THR A 272 -6.88 40.14 -7.31
C THR A 272 -6.23 39.28 -8.40
N SER A 273 -4.91 39.31 -8.47
CA SER A 273 -4.12 38.40 -9.31
C SER A 273 -3.79 37.08 -8.62
N GLU A 274 -4.27 36.87 -7.39
CA GLU A 274 -3.92 35.73 -6.56
C GLU A 274 -5.19 35.03 -6.05
N VAL A 275 -5.14 33.70 -5.97
CA VAL A 275 -6.26 32.84 -5.55
C VAL A 275 -5.77 31.80 -4.53
N VAL A 276 -6.60 31.51 -3.53
CA VAL A 276 -6.38 30.42 -2.57
C VAL A 276 -7.23 29.22 -2.94
N LEU A 277 -6.56 28.08 -3.11
CA LEU A 277 -7.15 26.75 -3.25
C LEU A 277 -6.99 26.01 -1.92
N ALA A 278 -8.09 25.46 -1.39
CA ALA A 278 -8.10 24.74 -0.14
C ALA A 278 -8.69 23.34 -0.29
N ALA A 279 -8.02 22.35 0.29
CA ALA A 279 -8.53 20.98 0.38
C ALA A 279 -8.69 20.56 1.84
N SER A 280 -9.94 20.54 2.31
CA SER A 280 -10.30 20.11 3.67
C SER A 280 -10.85 18.69 3.61
N LEU A 281 -9.99 17.69 3.80
CA LEU A 281 -10.37 16.27 3.60
C LEU A 281 -10.28 15.45 4.88
N THR A 282 -9.18 15.60 5.61
CA THR A 282 -8.95 14.94 6.91
C THR A 282 -9.38 15.82 8.09
N ALA A 283 -9.41 17.13 7.88
CA ALA A 283 -9.88 18.15 8.80
C ALA A 283 -10.20 19.42 8.01
N GLU A 284 -10.92 20.34 8.65
CA GLU A 284 -11.18 21.66 8.09
C GLU A 284 -9.91 22.54 8.06
N VAL A 285 -9.64 23.15 6.92
CA VAL A 285 -8.67 24.24 6.78
C VAL A 285 -9.28 25.51 7.35
N GLN A 286 -8.88 25.84 8.58
CA GLN A 286 -9.34 27.06 9.24
C GLN A 286 -8.70 28.30 8.60
N LYS A 287 -9.54 29.18 8.02
CA LYS A 287 -9.10 30.45 7.41
C LYS A 287 -8.29 31.33 8.36
N SER A 288 -8.57 31.28 9.67
CA SER A 288 -7.83 32.02 10.70
C SER A 288 -6.36 31.63 10.83
N ASN A 289 -5.97 30.45 10.32
CA ASN A 289 -4.59 29.96 10.37
C ASN A 289 -3.78 30.31 9.11
N LEU A 290 -4.43 30.90 8.10
CA LEU A 290 -3.77 31.36 6.88
C LEU A 290 -2.95 32.63 7.16
N PRO A 291 -1.78 32.80 6.51
CA PRO A 291 -1.02 34.04 6.58
C PRO A 291 -1.88 35.26 6.24
N ASP A 292 -1.58 36.40 6.86
CA ASP A 292 -2.29 37.66 6.64
C ASP A 292 -2.36 38.05 5.15
N ALA A 293 -1.29 37.75 4.39
CA ALA A 293 -1.23 38.00 2.95
C ALA A 293 -2.28 37.22 2.13
N LEU A 294 -2.81 36.11 2.65
CA LEU A 294 -3.84 35.31 1.99
C LEU A 294 -5.26 35.69 2.43
N GLN A 295 -5.40 36.51 3.47
CA GLN A 295 -6.71 36.91 3.98
C GLN A 295 -7.43 37.80 2.97
N GLY A 296 -8.70 37.48 2.69
CA GLY A 296 -9.54 38.25 1.75
C GLY A 296 -9.32 37.96 0.26
N LEU A 297 -8.34 37.12 -0.10
CA LEU A 297 -8.20 36.61 -1.46
C LEU A 297 -9.40 35.73 -1.85
N PRO A 298 -9.74 35.63 -3.15
CA PRO A 298 -10.65 34.61 -3.65
C PRO A 298 -10.25 33.23 -3.12
N TYR A 299 -11.19 32.55 -2.47
CA TYR A 299 -10.95 31.30 -1.76
C TYR A 299 -11.88 30.22 -2.29
N PHE A 300 -11.30 29.18 -2.87
CA PHE A 300 -12.01 28.02 -3.40
C PHE A 300 -11.67 26.80 -2.56
N GLU A 301 -12.68 26.10 -2.06
CA GLU A 301 -12.49 24.97 -1.16
C GLU A 301 -13.22 23.73 -1.65
N ILE A 302 -12.53 22.59 -1.62
CA ILE A 302 -13.13 21.26 -1.76
C ILE A 302 -13.26 20.59 -0.39
N ARG A 303 -14.41 19.96 -0.13
CA ARG A 303 -14.74 19.25 1.11
C ARG A 303 -15.50 17.95 0.81
N PRO A 304 -15.40 16.92 1.65
CA PRO A 304 -16.29 15.77 1.55
C PRO A 304 -17.74 16.19 1.80
N GLU A 305 -18.68 15.60 1.08
CA GLU A 305 -20.10 15.81 1.36
C GLU A 305 -20.46 15.32 2.77
N ALA A 306 -21.44 15.99 3.38
CA ALA A 306 -21.88 15.75 4.76
C ALA A 306 -20.77 15.90 5.83
N ASP A 307 -19.71 16.69 5.55
CA ASP A 307 -18.62 17.01 6.49
C ASP A 307 -17.96 15.76 7.11
N ARG A 308 -17.85 14.68 6.33
CA ARG A 308 -17.25 13.41 6.76
C ARG A 308 -15.72 13.45 6.74
N PHE A 309 -15.14 14.29 7.58
CA PHE A 309 -13.70 14.32 7.78
C PHE A 309 -13.22 13.02 8.42
N GLY A 310 -12.07 12.52 7.98
CA GLY A 310 -11.42 11.44 8.70
C GLY A 310 -10.33 10.72 7.94
N PRO A 311 -9.51 9.92 8.66
CA PRO A 311 -8.41 9.17 8.06
C PRO A 311 -8.90 8.00 7.18
N SER A 312 -10.15 7.55 7.33
CA SER A 312 -10.76 6.46 6.55
C SER A 312 -11.54 6.94 5.33
N LEU A 313 -11.62 8.25 5.08
CA LEU A 313 -12.38 8.82 3.96
C LEU A 313 -11.95 8.21 2.61
N PHE A 314 -10.66 7.97 2.42
CA PHE A 314 -10.10 7.36 1.22
C PHE A 314 -9.82 5.87 1.43
N SER A 315 -10.85 5.09 1.78
CA SER A 315 -10.74 3.63 1.90
C SER A 315 -11.08 2.89 0.61
N HIS A 316 -12.04 3.44 -0.17
CA HIS A 316 -12.42 2.93 -1.48
C HIS A 316 -11.67 3.68 -2.60
N PRO A 317 -11.20 3.00 -3.67
CA PRO A 317 -10.46 3.65 -4.76
C PRO A 317 -11.33 4.65 -5.54
N ASP A 318 -12.63 4.40 -5.66
CA ASP A 318 -13.55 5.33 -6.35
C ASP A 318 -13.74 6.65 -5.60
N THR A 319 -13.55 6.69 -4.28
CA THR A 319 -13.53 7.96 -3.55
C THR A 319 -12.36 8.85 -4.01
N LEU A 320 -11.18 8.27 -4.28
CA LEU A 320 -10.05 9.02 -4.83
C LEU A 320 -10.36 9.52 -6.24
N ARG A 321 -11.04 8.71 -7.06
CA ARG A 321 -11.49 9.10 -8.40
C ARG A 321 -12.45 10.28 -8.35
N ASN A 322 -13.49 10.20 -7.51
CA ASN A 322 -14.48 11.26 -7.34
C ASN A 322 -13.83 12.55 -6.82
N PHE A 323 -12.86 12.44 -5.90
CA PHE A 323 -12.05 13.58 -5.49
C PHE A 323 -11.28 14.19 -6.66
N ALA A 324 -10.55 13.38 -7.44
CA ALA A 324 -9.72 13.85 -8.52
C ALA A 324 -10.53 14.56 -9.62
N ASP A 325 -11.71 14.01 -9.96
CA ASP A 325 -12.64 14.61 -10.92
C ASP A 325 -13.20 15.94 -10.42
N ARG A 326 -13.61 15.99 -9.13
CA ARG A 326 -14.09 17.23 -8.52
C ARG A 326 -12.99 18.29 -8.39
N TRP A 327 -11.77 17.87 -8.08
CA TRP A 327 -10.62 18.77 -7.99
C TRP A 327 -10.28 19.39 -9.35
N ARG A 328 -10.23 18.60 -10.43
CA ARG A 328 -10.04 19.14 -11.79
C ARG A 328 -11.16 20.11 -12.18
N THR A 329 -12.41 19.80 -11.80
CA THR A 329 -13.55 20.70 -12.01
C THR A 329 -13.39 22.01 -11.25
N LEU A 330 -12.92 21.97 -9.99
CA LEU A 330 -12.64 23.17 -9.19
C LEU A 330 -11.56 24.04 -9.85
N LEU A 331 -10.49 23.44 -10.36
CA LEU A 331 -9.44 24.21 -11.06
C LEU A 331 -10.00 24.93 -12.30
N ALA A 332 -10.83 24.25 -13.09
CA ALA A 332 -11.51 24.87 -14.24
C ALA A 332 -12.48 25.98 -13.83
N GLU A 333 -13.18 25.83 -12.70
CA GLU A 333 -14.03 26.89 -12.12
C GLU A 333 -13.20 28.11 -11.71
N VAL A 334 -12.03 27.90 -11.13
CA VAL A 334 -11.09 28.97 -10.76
C VAL A 334 -10.60 29.72 -12.00
N GLU A 335 -10.20 29.01 -13.06
CA GLU A 335 -9.76 29.63 -14.32
C GLU A 335 -10.87 30.49 -14.95
N LYS A 336 -12.11 29.99 -14.93
CA LYS A 336 -13.27 30.72 -15.44
C LYS A 336 -13.62 31.97 -14.60
N THR A 337 -13.51 31.85 -13.28
CA THR A 337 -13.95 32.89 -12.34
C THR A 337 -12.87 33.96 -12.12
N CYS A 338 -11.60 33.55 -12.16
CA CYS A 338 -10.44 34.39 -11.90
C CYS A 338 -9.43 34.29 -13.07
N PRO A 339 -9.81 34.67 -14.32
CA PRO A 339 -8.95 34.50 -15.49
C PRO A 339 -7.68 35.37 -15.47
N GLY A 340 -7.64 36.41 -14.64
CA GLY A 340 -6.48 37.28 -14.43
C GLY A 340 -5.53 36.81 -13.32
N ALA A 341 -5.77 35.64 -12.72
CA ALA A 341 -4.90 35.11 -11.69
C ALA A 341 -3.53 34.73 -12.28
N THR A 342 -2.45 35.24 -11.70
CA THR A 342 -1.06 34.94 -12.07
C THR A 342 -0.35 34.06 -11.06
N LYS A 343 -1.00 33.79 -9.92
CA LYS A 343 -0.46 32.95 -8.84
C LYS A 343 -1.57 32.28 -8.04
N TRP A 344 -1.39 31.00 -7.74
CA TRP A 344 -2.29 30.26 -6.84
C TRP A 344 -1.57 29.87 -5.55
N HIS A 345 -2.35 29.69 -4.48
CA HIS A 345 -1.89 29.26 -3.17
C HIS A 345 -2.66 28.01 -2.75
N LEU A 346 -1.97 26.89 -2.57
CA LEU A 346 -2.57 25.62 -2.15
C LEU A 346 -2.30 25.35 -0.67
N VAL A 347 -3.38 25.28 0.10
CA VAL A 347 -3.40 24.83 1.49
C VAL A 347 -4.24 23.57 1.61
N ALA A 348 -3.78 22.58 2.38
CA ALA A 348 -4.51 21.33 2.45
C ALA A 348 -4.35 20.60 3.78
N ALA A 349 -5.44 19.96 4.19
CA ALA A 349 -5.49 18.94 5.21
C ALA A 349 -5.93 17.63 4.54
N ALA A 350 -4.99 16.96 3.87
CA ALA A 350 -5.26 15.82 2.98
C ALA A 350 -4.53 14.54 3.43
N PRO A 351 -5.07 13.34 3.10
CA PRO A 351 -4.32 12.10 3.18
C PRO A 351 -3.34 11.98 1.99
N LEU A 352 -2.63 10.86 1.92
CA LEU A 352 -1.49 10.68 1.04
C LEU A 352 -1.86 10.76 -0.45
N THR A 353 -2.83 9.96 -0.90
CA THR A 353 -3.15 9.87 -2.32
C THR A 353 -3.85 11.11 -2.88
N PRO A 354 -4.77 11.80 -2.17
CA PRO A 354 -5.34 13.06 -2.66
C PRO A 354 -4.31 14.17 -2.78
N ALA A 355 -3.29 14.21 -1.90
CA ALA A 355 -2.20 15.18 -2.02
C ALA A 355 -1.44 15.02 -3.35
N ILE A 356 -1.19 13.77 -3.76
CA ILE A 356 -0.57 13.48 -5.05
C ILE A 356 -1.51 13.84 -6.20
N GLU A 357 -2.79 13.45 -6.13
CA GLU A 357 -3.77 13.80 -7.17
C GLU A 357 -3.93 15.32 -7.36
N MET A 358 -3.85 16.11 -6.28
CA MET A 358 -3.86 17.58 -6.39
C MET A 358 -2.72 18.09 -7.25
N GLY A 359 -1.52 17.52 -7.08
CA GLY A 359 -0.35 17.85 -7.90
C GLY A 359 -0.50 17.42 -9.36
N ARG A 360 -1.02 16.22 -9.60
CA ARG A 360 -1.23 15.67 -10.95
C ARG A 360 -2.24 16.45 -11.77
N ALA A 361 -3.18 17.12 -11.11
CA ALA A 361 -4.27 17.82 -11.78
C ALA A 361 -3.87 19.15 -12.43
N PHE A 362 -2.69 19.70 -12.09
CA PHE A 362 -2.25 20.97 -12.66
C PHE A 362 -1.90 20.84 -14.15
N MET A 363 -2.47 21.72 -14.97
CA MET A 363 -2.19 21.78 -16.40
C MET A 363 -0.97 22.67 -16.67
N ARG A 364 0.20 22.04 -16.86
CA ARG A 364 1.47 22.73 -17.15
C ARG A 364 1.35 23.66 -18.35
N GLY A 365 1.73 24.92 -18.15
CA GLY A 365 1.71 25.97 -19.18
C GLY A 365 0.33 26.60 -19.46
N ALA A 366 -0.75 26.07 -18.88
CA ALA A 366 -2.08 26.68 -18.96
C ALA A 366 -2.45 27.41 -17.66
N GLN A 367 -2.19 26.75 -16.52
CA GLN A 367 -2.52 27.27 -15.19
C GLN A 367 -1.34 28.03 -14.57
N PRO A 368 -1.58 28.93 -13.60
CA PRO A 368 -0.52 29.69 -12.94
C PRO A 368 0.39 28.84 -12.05
N PRO A 369 1.62 29.32 -11.76
CA PRO A 369 2.44 28.75 -10.70
C PRO A 369 1.71 28.74 -9.36
N THR A 370 1.84 27.64 -8.62
CA THR A 370 1.12 27.42 -7.37
C THR A 370 2.10 27.26 -6.21
N GLU A 371 1.99 28.11 -5.19
CA GLU A 371 2.70 27.95 -3.91
C GLU A 371 1.95 26.96 -3.02
N VAL A 372 2.65 25.93 -2.54
CA VAL A 372 2.10 24.90 -1.68
C VAL A 372 2.62 25.08 -0.25
N TYR A 373 1.70 25.06 0.70
CA TYR A 373 1.96 25.45 2.08
C TYR A 373 2.03 24.24 3.00
N GLU A 374 3.02 24.24 3.89
CA GLU A 374 3.10 23.31 5.02
C GLU A 374 2.48 23.96 6.27
N ARG A 375 1.75 23.18 7.06
CA ARG A 375 1.24 23.63 8.36
C ARG A 375 2.24 23.32 9.46
N HIS A 376 2.80 24.34 10.09
CA HIS A 376 3.72 24.22 11.23
C HIS A 376 3.22 25.05 12.42
N ASN A 377 3.14 24.44 13.61
CA ASN A 377 2.70 25.09 14.86
C ASN A 377 1.39 25.90 14.75
N GLY A 378 0.46 25.45 13.91
CA GLY A 378 -0.84 26.08 13.72
C GLY A 378 -0.92 27.07 12.56
N THR A 379 0.19 27.52 12.00
CA THR A 379 0.23 28.48 10.86
C THR A 379 0.72 27.81 9.58
N TYR A 380 0.31 28.31 8.42
CA TYR A 380 0.78 27.84 7.13
C TYR A 380 1.97 28.66 6.62
N THR A 381 2.98 27.99 6.06
CA THR A 381 4.15 28.63 5.44
C THR A 381 4.36 28.07 4.04
N PRO A 382 4.63 28.91 3.01
CA PRO A 382 4.93 28.42 1.67
C PRO A 382 6.29 27.73 1.67
N VAL A 383 6.37 26.52 1.12
CA VAL A 383 7.60 25.71 1.17
C VAL A 383 7.99 25.10 -0.17
N VAL A 384 7.03 24.92 -1.07
CA VAL A 384 7.25 24.35 -2.40
C VAL A 384 6.44 25.14 -3.43
N GLN A 385 6.99 25.31 -4.63
CA GLN A 385 6.26 25.82 -5.78
C GLN A 385 6.10 24.70 -6.81
N VAL A 386 4.90 24.57 -7.37
CA VAL A 386 4.59 23.65 -8.46
C VAL A 386 4.04 24.41 -9.66
N ASN A 387 3.94 23.72 -10.80
CA ASN A 387 3.39 24.28 -12.03
C ASN A 387 4.14 25.52 -12.54
N THR A 388 5.47 25.50 -12.40
CA THR A 388 6.41 26.54 -12.84
C THR A 388 6.78 26.43 -14.30
#